data_AF-A0A3A8E4Z4-F1
#
_entry.id   AF-A0A3A8E4Z4-F1
#
_cell.length_a   1.000
_cell.length_b   1.000
_cell.length_c   1.000
_cell.angle_alpha   90.00
_cell.angle_beta   90.00
_cell.angle_gamma   90.00
#
_symmetry.space_group_name_H-M   'P 1'
#
loop_
_entity.id
_entity.type
_entity.pdbx_description
1 polymer ?
#
loop_
_entity_poly.entity_id
_entity_poly.type
_entity_poly.pdbx_seq_one_letter_code
_entity_poly.pdbx_strand_id
1 'polypeptide(L)'
;MSELNQNQLAQLEQSVSIEQIQLSEKLGAIKATNFIKKLVTVTEIKLIAEIKETKQYKGLKVIDQSGKLVTVTTFEDFCQYLGKSREHIDEDIRNLGTFGEDFLETSQRMGLGYRDLRKLRKLPEGDREILINGEAVKTEDRESLIDLIEEMSAKHAKEKLERDKKIQELESDKAA
;
A
#
# COMPACT_ATOMS: atom_id res chain seq x y z
N MET A 1 -35.09 -12.13 40.09
CA MET A 1 -33.67 -12.08 39.69
C MET A 1 -32.87 -11.89 40.97
N SER A 2 -31.98 -12.81 41.34
CA SER A 2 -31.15 -12.64 42.55
C SER A 2 -30.12 -11.55 42.31
N GLU A 3 -30.09 -10.53 43.16
CA GLU A 3 -29.04 -9.51 43.13
C GLU A 3 -27.69 -10.15 43.46
N LEU A 4 -26.67 -9.85 42.65
CA LEU A 4 -25.30 -10.30 42.87
C LEU A 4 -24.75 -9.66 44.15
N ASN A 5 -24.14 -10.45 45.02
CA ASN A 5 -23.49 -9.92 46.22
C ASN A 5 -22.12 -9.30 45.90
N GLN A 6 -21.56 -8.53 46.84
CA GLN A 6 -20.29 -7.82 46.67
C GLN A 6 -19.11 -8.71 46.22
N ASN A 7 -19.05 -9.96 46.72
CA ASN A 7 -17.98 -10.89 46.34
C ASN A 7 -18.13 -11.36 44.88
N GLN A 8 -19.37 -11.57 44.41
CA GLN A 8 -19.65 -11.95 43.03
C GLN A 8 -19.38 -10.79 42.06
N LEU A 9 -19.68 -9.55 42.45
CA LEU A 9 -19.34 -8.35 41.69
C LEU A 9 -17.82 -8.19 41.53
N ALA A 10 -17.05 -8.34 42.62
CA ALA A 10 -15.59 -8.24 42.58
C ALA A 10 -14.95 -9.34 41.70
N GLN A 11 -15.47 -10.57 41.74
CA GLN A 11 -15.00 -11.65 40.86
C GLN A 11 -15.30 -11.37 39.38
N LEU A 12 -16.47 -10.81 39.09
CA LEU A 12 -16.85 -10.44 37.72
C LEU A 12 -15.94 -9.31 37.20
N GLU A 13 -15.73 -8.24 37.98
CA GLU A 13 -14.81 -7.15 37.64
C GLU A 13 -13.38 -7.65 37.38
N GLN A 14 -12.88 -8.55 38.23
CA GLN A 14 -11.56 -9.16 38.05
C GLN A 14 -11.50 -10.01 36.77
N SER A 15 -12.52 -10.80 36.47
CA SER A 15 -12.57 -11.60 35.24
C SER A 15 -12.62 -10.76 33.97
N VAL A 16 -13.46 -9.70 33.96
CA VAL A 16 -13.53 -8.73 32.87
C VAL A 16 -12.20 -8.01 32.70
N SER A 17 -11.52 -7.65 33.80
CA SER A 17 -10.19 -7.04 33.76
C SER A 17 -9.15 -7.98 33.14
N ILE A 18 -9.15 -9.28 33.48
CA ILE A 18 -8.25 -10.27 32.87
C ILE A 18 -8.54 -10.43 31.37
N GLU A 19 -9.80 -10.53 30.96
CA GLU A 19 -10.18 -10.62 29.54
C GLU A 19 -9.77 -9.37 28.75
N GLN A 20 -9.91 -8.19 29.33
CA GLN A 20 -9.46 -6.92 28.74
C GLN A 20 -7.93 -6.84 28.60
N ILE A 21 -7.18 -7.36 29.57
CA ILE A 21 -5.72 -7.46 29.50
C ILE A 21 -5.33 -8.39 28.35
N GLN A 22 -5.91 -9.59 28.28
CA GLN A 22 -5.65 -10.56 27.20
C GLN A 22 -6.02 -9.99 25.82
N LEU A 23 -7.11 -9.23 25.72
CA LEU A 23 -7.49 -8.55 24.49
C LEU A 23 -6.47 -7.47 24.10
N SER A 24 -5.98 -6.70 25.06
CA SER A 24 -4.96 -5.67 24.84
C SER A 24 -3.63 -6.26 24.38
N GLU A 25 -3.22 -7.40 24.95
CA GLU A 25 -2.05 -8.17 24.50
C GLU A 25 -2.20 -8.64 23.05
N LYS A 26 -3.36 -9.19 22.70
CA LYS A 26 -3.67 -9.61 21.31
C LYS A 26 -3.66 -8.42 20.35
N LEU A 27 -4.23 -7.28 20.74
CA LEU A 27 -4.20 -6.05 19.94
C LEU A 27 -2.75 -5.58 19.72
N GLY A 28 -1.92 -5.62 20.76
CA GLY A 28 -0.49 -5.33 20.67
C GLY A 28 0.23 -6.25 19.68
N ALA A 29 -0.02 -7.56 19.77
CA ALA A 29 0.52 -8.55 18.84
C ALA A 29 0.12 -8.27 17.38
N ILE A 30 -1.17 -7.97 17.13
CA ILE A 30 -1.66 -7.61 15.79
C ILE A 30 -0.96 -6.35 15.25
N LYS A 31 -0.78 -5.33 16.09
CA LYS A 31 -0.05 -4.11 15.71
C LYS A 31 1.41 -4.42 15.36
N ALA A 32 2.08 -5.25 16.16
CA ALA A 32 3.46 -5.67 15.91
C ALA A 32 3.60 -6.46 14.62
N THR A 33 2.72 -7.44 14.36
CA THR A 33 2.76 -8.24 13.11
C THR A 33 2.48 -7.37 11.88
N ASN A 34 1.59 -6.37 12.00
CA ASN A 34 1.34 -5.41 10.92
C ASN A 34 2.56 -4.51 10.66
N PHE A 35 3.29 -4.11 11.70
CA PHE A 35 4.54 -3.36 11.53
C PHE A 35 5.61 -4.22 10.84
N ILE A 36 5.81 -5.46 11.28
CA ILE A 36 6.74 -6.40 10.62
C ILE A 36 6.38 -6.57 9.15
N LYS A 37 5.10 -6.76 8.84
CA LYS A 37 4.61 -6.84 7.46
C LYS A 37 5.08 -5.64 6.63
N LYS A 38 4.93 -4.41 7.14
CA LYS A 38 5.35 -3.19 6.44
C LYS A 38 6.85 -3.15 6.16
N LEU A 39 7.68 -3.66 7.08
CA LEU A 39 9.14 -3.71 6.90
C LEU A 39 9.58 -4.68 5.81
N VAL A 40 8.84 -5.77 5.60
CA VAL A 40 9.21 -6.81 4.61
C VAL A 40 8.47 -6.67 3.28
N THR A 41 7.52 -5.74 3.16
CA THR A 41 6.70 -5.54 1.95
C THR A 41 7.57 -5.34 0.71
N VAL A 42 8.63 -4.52 0.77
CA VAL A 42 9.45 -4.26 -0.42
C VAL A 42 10.25 -5.48 -0.86
N THR A 43 10.74 -6.28 0.10
CA THR A 43 11.35 -7.59 -0.17
C THR A 43 10.36 -8.54 -0.85
N GLU A 44 9.12 -8.60 -0.36
CA GLU A 44 8.05 -9.40 -0.98
C GLU A 44 7.83 -8.97 -2.45
N ILE A 45 7.72 -7.67 -2.71
CA ILE A 45 7.50 -7.14 -4.06
C ILE A 45 8.68 -7.50 -4.98
N LYS A 46 9.92 -7.40 -4.50
CA LYS A 46 11.13 -7.77 -5.27
C LYS A 46 11.12 -9.24 -5.68
N LEU A 47 10.82 -10.14 -4.75
CA LEU A 47 10.72 -11.58 -5.04
C LEU A 47 9.62 -11.86 -6.08
N ILE A 48 8.46 -11.21 -5.95
CA ILE A 48 7.37 -11.38 -6.91
C ILE A 48 7.74 -10.81 -8.28
N ALA A 49 8.43 -9.66 -8.33
CA ALA A 49 8.93 -9.07 -9.57
C ALA A 49 9.90 -10.01 -10.29
N GLU A 50 10.85 -10.60 -9.57
CA GLU A 50 11.79 -11.60 -10.10
C GLU A 50 11.05 -12.83 -10.64
N ILE A 51 10.12 -13.40 -9.87
CA ILE A 51 9.29 -14.55 -10.30
C ILE A 51 8.51 -14.22 -11.57
N LYS A 52 7.98 -13.00 -11.67
CA LYS A 52 7.22 -12.53 -12.84
C LYS A 52 8.12 -12.42 -14.07
N GLU A 53 9.28 -11.78 -13.93
CA GLU A 53 10.24 -11.53 -15.00
C GLU A 53 10.81 -12.84 -15.55
N THR A 54 11.26 -13.72 -14.66
CA THR A 54 11.84 -15.02 -14.99
C THR A 54 10.80 -16.08 -15.38
N LYS A 55 9.52 -15.80 -15.14
CA LYS A 55 8.39 -16.73 -15.34
C LYS A 55 8.51 -18.03 -14.51
N GLN A 56 9.20 -17.99 -13.38
CA GLN A 56 9.37 -19.13 -12.46
C GLN A 56 8.04 -19.70 -11.96
N TYR A 57 6.96 -18.92 -12.00
CA TYR A 57 5.62 -19.39 -11.65
C TYR A 57 5.08 -20.49 -12.58
N LYS A 58 5.57 -20.59 -13.83
CA LYS A 58 5.07 -21.58 -14.78
C LYS A 58 5.51 -22.99 -14.41
N GLY A 59 4.55 -23.89 -14.27
CA GLY A 59 4.82 -25.27 -13.89
C GLY A 59 4.85 -25.50 -12.38
N LEU A 60 4.70 -24.45 -11.57
CA LEU A 60 4.54 -24.59 -10.13
C LEU A 60 3.29 -25.43 -9.83
N LYS A 61 3.45 -26.49 -9.01
CA LYS A 61 2.33 -27.33 -8.58
C LYS A 61 1.86 -26.90 -7.20
N VAL A 62 0.57 -26.67 -7.06
CA VAL A 62 -0.07 -26.18 -5.83
C VAL A 62 -1.36 -26.96 -5.55
N ILE A 63 -1.81 -26.92 -4.30
CA ILE A 63 -3.11 -27.46 -3.90
C ILE A 63 -4.13 -26.33 -3.97
N ASP A 64 -5.18 -26.51 -4.75
CA ASP A 64 -6.27 -25.54 -4.83
C ASP A 64 -7.23 -25.66 -3.62
N GLN A 65 -8.24 -24.78 -3.57
CA GLN A 65 -9.24 -24.76 -2.51
C GLN A 65 -10.08 -26.05 -2.41
N SER A 66 -10.10 -26.88 -3.45
CA SER A 66 -10.79 -28.16 -3.48
C SER A 66 -9.91 -29.33 -3.02
N GLY A 67 -8.65 -29.08 -2.66
CA GLY A 67 -7.69 -30.10 -2.28
C GLY A 67 -7.01 -30.79 -3.47
N LYS A 68 -7.20 -30.28 -4.69
CA LYS A 68 -6.65 -30.89 -5.91
C LYS A 68 -5.29 -30.31 -6.24
N LEU A 69 -4.37 -31.18 -6.68
CA LEU A 69 -3.10 -30.76 -7.25
C LEU A 69 -3.32 -30.15 -8.63
N VAL A 70 -2.97 -28.88 -8.78
CA VAL A 70 -3.07 -28.12 -10.03
C VAL A 70 -1.72 -27.51 -10.40
N THR A 71 -1.57 -27.14 -11.65
CA THR A 71 -0.34 -26.51 -12.18
C THR A 71 -0.63 -25.07 -12.54
N VAL A 72 0.17 -24.15 -12.01
CA VAL A 72 0.13 -22.73 -12.32
C VAL A 72 0.64 -22.50 -13.74
N THR A 73 -0.15 -21.81 -14.57
CA THR A 73 0.19 -21.56 -15.97
C THR A 73 0.29 -20.08 -16.30
N THR A 74 -0.45 -19.24 -15.58
CA THR A 74 -0.42 -17.78 -15.73
C THR A 74 0.10 -17.10 -14.47
N PHE A 75 0.58 -15.86 -14.64
CA PHE A 75 0.97 -15.03 -13.50
C PHE A 75 -0.24 -14.63 -12.66
N GLU A 76 -1.43 -14.53 -13.27
CA GLU A 76 -2.66 -14.23 -12.55
C GLU A 76 -3.04 -15.36 -11.59
N ASP A 77 -2.96 -16.62 -12.03
CA ASP A 77 -3.14 -17.78 -11.15
C ASP A 77 -2.17 -17.72 -9.97
N PHE A 78 -0.89 -17.43 -10.25
CA PHE A 78 0.13 -17.28 -9.21
C PHE A 78 -0.25 -16.22 -8.16
N CYS A 79 -0.68 -15.04 -8.59
CA CYS A 79 -1.12 -13.97 -7.69
C CYS A 79 -2.31 -14.41 -6.82
N GLN A 80 -3.26 -15.19 -7.37
CA GLN A 80 -4.39 -15.72 -6.59
C GLN A 80 -3.92 -16.63 -5.44
N TYR A 81 -2.86 -17.41 -5.62
CA TYR A 81 -2.26 -18.22 -4.55
C TYR A 81 -1.52 -17.39 -3.49
N LEU A 82 -1.14 -16.15 -3.81
CA LEU A 82 -0.66 -15.17 -2.84
C LEU A 82 -1.81 -14.42 -2.13
N GLY A 83 -3.06 -14.70 -2.49
CA GLY A 83 -4.24 -13.99 -1.98
C GLY A 83 -4.33 -12.55 -2.47
N LYS A 84 -3.70 -12.21 -3.60
CA LYS A 84 -3.65 -10.86 -4.18
C LYS A 84 -4.15 -10.87 -5.62
N SER A 85 -4.77 -9.77 -6.06
CA SER A 85 -5.10 -9.63 -7.48
C SER A 85 -3.85 -9.32 -8.30
N ARG A 86 -3.88 -9.65 -9.59
CA ARG A 86 -2.79 -9.30 -10.51
C ARG A 86 -2.57 -7.79 -10.58
N GLU A 87 -3.65 -7.01 -10.61
CA GLU A 87 -3.60 -5.55 -10.71
C GLU A 87 -2.89 -4.94 -9.50
N HIS A 88 -3.13 -5.48 -8.31
CA HIS A 88 -2.48 -5.03 -7.09
C HIS A 88 -0.96 -5.29 -7.14
N ILE A 89 -0.56 -6.51 -7.51
CA ILE A 89 0.85 -6.86 -7.69
C ILE A 89 1.52 -6.01 -8.78
N ASP A 90 0.83 -5.78 -9.89
CA ASP A 90 1.34 -4.94 -10.98
C ASP A 90 1.47 -3.47 -10.55
N GLU A 91 0.60 -2.98 -9.67
CA GLU A 91 0.71 -1.66 -9.05
C GLU A 91 1.92 -1.59 -8.09
N ASP A 92 2.15 -2.63 -7.29
CA ASP A 92 3.29 -2.72 -6.39
C ASP A 92 4.64 -2.73 -7.11
N ILE A 93 4.78 -3.59 -8.12
CA ILE A 93 5.99 -3.66 -8.96
C ILE A 93 6.23 -2.31 -9.65
N ARG A 94 5.16 -1.65 -10.11
CA ARG A 94 5.27 -0.33 -10.73
C ARG A 94 5.71 0.72 -9.73
N ASN A 95 5.20 0.71 -8.50
CA ASN A 95 5.61 1.64 -7.45
C ASN A 95 7.09 1.43 -7.11
N LEU A 96 7.53 0.18 -6.95
CA LEU A 96 8.94 -0.16 -6.73
C LEU A 96 9.83 0.40 -7.85
N GLY A 97 9.49 0.14 -9.11
CA GLY A 97 10.26 0.64 -10.25
C GLY A 97 10.22 2.17 -10.42
N THR A 98 9.15 2.83 -9.97
CA THR A 98 9.00 4.29 -10.10
C THR A 98 9.71 5.06 -8.98
N PHE A 99 9.66 4.55 -7.76
CA PHE A 99 10.12 5.29 -6.59
C PHE A 99 11.45 4.79 -6.01
N GLY A 100 11.87 3.57 -6.35
CA GLY A 100 13.01 2.92 -5.72
C GLY A 100 12.68 2.28 -4.38
N GLU A 101 13.61 1.45 -3.89
CA GLU A 101 13.47 0.64 -2.67
C GLU A 101 13.42 1.53 -1.41
N ASP A 102 14.43 2.38 -1.21
CA ASP A 102 14.58 3.20 0.00
C ASP A 102 13.36 4.08 0.29
N PHE A 103 12.85 4.77 -0.74
CA PHE A 103 11.66 5.61 -0.60
C PHE A 103 10.43 4.75 -0.34
N LEU A 104 10.25 3.65 -1.09
CA LEU A 104 9.07 2.82 -0.93
C LEU A 104 9.01 2.22 0.49
N GLU A 105 10.13 1.73 1.02
CA GLU A 105 10.23 1.27 2.42
C GLU A 105 9.86 2.35 3.42
N THR A 106 10.43 3.55 3.25
CA THR A 106 10.15 4.69 4.11
C THR A 106 8.68 5.10 4.04
N SER A 107 8.09 5.12 2.84
CA SER A 107 6.67 5.42 2.63
C SER A 107 5.75 4.40 3.31
N GLN A 108 6.09 3.12 3.31
CA GLN A 108 5.31 2.06 3.98
C GLN A 108 5.37 2.20 5.51
N ARG A 109 6.56 2.49 6.04
CA ARG A 109 6.78 2.77 7.46
C ARG A 109 5.99 3.99 7.93
N MET A 110 6.06 5.08 7.18
CA MET A 110 5.24 6.29 7.40
C MET A 110 3.73 6.02 7.21
N GLY A 111 3.34 4.94 6.53
CA GLY A 111 1.94 4.60 6.29
C GLY A 111 1.28 5.46 5.21
N LEU A 112 2.00 5.77 4.14
CA LEU A 112 1.42 6.35 2.94
C LEU A 112 0.49 5.35 2.27
N GLY A 113 -0.68 5.82 1.82
CA GLY A 113 -1.65 4.97 1.15
C GLY A 113 -1.40 4.87 -0.36
N TYR A 114 -2.00 3.88 -1.01
CA TYR A 114 -1.98 3.76 -2.48
C TYR A 114 -2.56 4.98 -3.19
N ARG A 115 -3.48 5.73 -2.57
CA ARG A 115 -4.00 6.98 -3.15
C ARG A 115 -2.87 8.00 -3.31
N ASP A 116 -2.02 8.14 -2.30
CA ASP A 116 -0.95 9.13 -2.25
C ASP A 116 0.17 8.71 -3.20
N LEU A 117 0.55 7.43 -3.18
CA LEU A 117 1.50 6.86 -4.14
C LEU A 117 1.01 7.00 -5.59
N ARG A 118 -0.29 6.81 -5.86
CA ARG A 118 -0.86 7.04 -7.20
C ARG A 118 -0.79 8.50 -7.65
N LYS A 119 -0.98 9.46 -6.73
CA LYS A 119 -0.82 10.89 -7.02
C LYS A 119 0.64 11.21 -7.33
N LEU A 120 1.56 10.79 -6.45
CA LEU A 120 3.00 10.95 -6.60
C LEU A 120 3.51 10.38 -7.94
N ARG A 121 3.06 9.19 -8.32
CA ARG A 121 3.42 8.56 -9.61
C ARG A 121 2.99 9.35 -10.84
N LYS A 122 1.93 10.16 -10.73
CA LYS A 122 1.43 10.98 -11.85
C LYS A 122 2.16 12.31 -12.01
N LEU A 123 2.95 12.72 -11.01
CA LEU A 123 3.75 13.94 -11.12
C LEU A 123 4.86 13.76 -12.17
N PRO A 124 5.31 14.86 -12.81
CA PRO A 124 6.52 14.84 -13.61
C PRO A 124 7.71 14.31 -12.83
N GLU A 125 8.68 13.73 -13.52
CA GLU A 125 9.83 13.06 -12.90
C GLU A 125 10.61 13.98 -11.95
N GLY A 126 10.97 15.19 -12.38
CA GLY A 126 11.71 16.13 -11.52
C GLY A 126 10.94 16.53 -10.25
N ASP A 127 9.64 16.77 -10.35
CA ASP A 127 8.80 17.10 -9.20
C ASP A 127 8.64 15.92 -8.24
N ARG A 128 8.48 14.73 -8.81
CA ARG A 128 8.43 13.48 -8.05
C ARG A 128 9.75 13.25 -7.31
N GLU A 129 10.89 13.45 -7.95
CA GLU A 129 12.22 13.29 -7.33
C GLU A 129 12.45 14.28 -6.19
N ILE A 130 11.98 15.53 -6.31
CA ILE A 130 12.05 16.54 -5.25
C ILE A 130 11.30 16.05 -4.00
N LEU A 131 10.10 15.47 -4.17
CA LEU A 131 9.33 14.94 -3.05
C LEU A 131 9.96 13.68 -2.45
N ILE A 132 10.45 12.76 -3.30
CA ILE A 132 11.08 11.51 -2.86
C ILE A 132 12.33 11.77 -2.02
N ASN A 133 13.14 12.77 -2.40
CA ASN A 133 14.38 13.12 -1.71
C ASN A 133 14.22 14.32 -0.76
N GLY A 134 12.98 14.76 -0.56
CA GLY A 134 12.63 15.96 0.18
C GLY A 134 12.75 15.79 1.70
N GLU A 135 12.66 16.91 2.41
CA GLU A 135 12.82 16.94 3.87
C GLU A 135 11.77 16.10 4.60
N ALA A 136 10.51 16.14 4.13
CA ALA A 136 9.43 15.37 4.75
C ALA A 136 9.69 13.85 4.75
N VAL A 137 10.42 13.32 3.76
CA VAL A 137 10.83 11.90 3.76
C VAL A 137 11.95 11.66 4.76
N LYS A 138 12.94 12.56 4.84
CA LYS A 138 14.09 12.45 5.75
C LYS A 138 13.69 12.55 7.22
N THR A 139 12.70 13.38 7.53
CA THR A 139 12.17 13.55 8.89
C THR A 139 11.02 12.60 9.20
N GLU A 140 10.66 11.71 8.26
CA GLU A 140 9.50 10.82 8.32
C GLU A 140 8.18 11.53 8.64
N ASP A 141 8.03 12.79 8.19
CA ASP A 141 6.83 13.59 8.33
C ASP A 141 5.80 13.25 7.24
N ARG A 142 4.96 12.27 7.58
CA ARG A 142 3.88 11.77 6.72
C ARG A 142 2.92 12.87 6.26
N GLU A 143 2.47 13.73 7.16
CA GLU A 143 1.40 14.70 6.84
C GLU A 143 1.94 15.77 5.89
N SER A 144 3.13 16.31 6.18
CA SER A 144 3.79 17.27 5.27
C SER A 144 4.02 16.68 3.88
N LEU A 145 4.44 15.41 3.79
CA LEU A 145 4.63 14.76 2.49
C LEU A 145 3.30 14.62 1.72
N ILE A 146 2.21 14.26 2.41
CA ILE A 146 0.89 14.17 1.78
C ILE A 146 0.45 15.53 1.27
N ASP A 147 0.54 16.59 2.08
CA ASP A 147 0.15 17.94 1.70
C ASP A 147 0.92 18.41 0.45
N LEU A 148 2.24 18.18 0.41
CA LEU A 148 3.06 18.50 -0.76
C LEU A 148 2.64 17.72 -2.02
N ILE A 149 2.36 16.41 -1.88
CA ILE A 149 1.84 15.60 -2.99
C ILE A 149 0.51 16.15 -3.50
N GLU A 150 -0.39 16.55 -2.60
CA GLU A 150 -1.69 17.11 -2.95
C GLU A 150 -1.58 18.46 -3.66
N GLU A 151 -0.77 19.37 -3.12
CA GLU A 151 -0.53 20.69 -3.71
C GLU A 151 0.05 20.56 -5.13
N MET A 152 1.11 19.77 -5.29
CA MET A 152 1.74 19.57 -6.59
C MET A 152 0.78 18.90 -7.58
N SER A 153 0.03 17.89 -7.13
CA SER A 153 -0.97 17.21 -7.97
C SER A 153 -2.05 18.18 -8.45
N ALA A 154 -2.53 19.06 -7.57
CA ALA A 154 -3.54 20.06 -7.91
C ALA A 154 -2.99 21.12 -8.87
N LYS A 155 -1.76 21.58 -8.67
CA LYS A 155 -1.06 22.49 -9.58
C LYS A 155 -0.93 21.89 -10.97
N HIS A 156 -0.44 20.66 -11.07
CA HIS A 156 -0.30 19.97 -12.37
C HIS A 156 -1.63 19.71 -13.06
N ALA A 157 -2.67 19.38 -12.31
CA ALA A 157 -4.00 19.22 -12.88
C ALA A 157 -4.52 20.53 -13.50
N LYS A 158 -4.30 21.68 -12.83
CA LYS A 158 -4.68 23.00 -13.35
C LYS A 158 -3.86 23.37 -14.59
N GLU A 159 -2.54 23.25 -14.52
CA GLU A 159 -1.66 23.57 -15.66
C GLU A 159 -1.97 22.71 -16.89
N LYS A 160 -2.30 21.44 -16.68
CA LYS A 160 -2.72 20.55 -17.77
C LYS A 160 -4.02 21.03 -18.42
N LEU A 161 -5.03 21.38 -17.62
CA LEU A 161 -6.31 21.90 -18.14
C LEU A 161 -6.12 23.20 -18.92
N GLU A 162 -5.26 24.11 -18.45
CA GLU A 162 -4.96 25.35 -19.16
C GLU A 162 -4.23 25.09 -20.49
N ARG A 163 -3.26 24.17 -20.49
CA ARG A 163 -2.57 23.74 -21.71
C ARG A 163 -3.52 23.09 -22.72
N ASP A 164 -4.38 22.19 -22.26
CA ASP A 164 -5.35 21.48 -23.11
C ASP A 164 -6.34 22.48 -23.74
N LYS A 165 -6.81 23.49 -22.98
CA LYS A 165 -7.64 24.59 -23.53
C LYS A 165 -6.89 25.39 -24.60
N LYS A 166 -5.65 25.78 -24.32
CA LYS A 166 -4.84 26.56 -25.27
C LYS A 166 -4.55 25.78 -26.56
N ILE A 167 -4.35 24.47 -26.47
CA ILE A 167 -4.20 23.59 -27.64
C ILE A 167 -5.49 23.59 -28.46
N GLN A 168 -6.66 23.46 -27.82
CA GLN A 168 -7.95 23.48 -28.51
C GLN A 168 -8.22 24.82 -29.22
N GLU A 169 -7.92 25.96 -28.58
CA GLU A 169 -8.04 27.29 -29.18
C GLU A 169 -7.13 27.44 -30.42
N LEU A 170 -5.87 27.00 -30.32
CA LEU A 170 -4.93 27.03 -31.45
C LEU A 170 -5.33 26.10 -32.60
N GLU A 171 -5.96 24.96 -32.29
CA GLU A 171 -6.49 24.04 -33.30
C GLU A 171 -7.73 24.62 -34.00
N SER A 172 -8.62 25.29 -33.28
CA SER A 172 -9.78 25.98 -33.88
C SER A 172 -9.36 27.15 -34.77
N ASP A 173 -8.35 27.92 -34.35
CA ASP A 173 -7.83 29.06 -35.13
C ASP A 173 -7.11 28.63 -36.41
N LYS A 174 -6.54 27.42 -36.45
CA LYS A 174 -5.91 26.84 -37.65
C LYS A 174 -6.91 26.21 -38.62
N ALA A 175 -8.11 25.89 -38.16
CA ALA A 175 -9.16 25.26 -38.96
C ALA A 175 -10.15 26.26 -39.57
N ALA A 176 -10.08 27.53 -39.17
CA ALA A 176 -10.82 28.66 -39.74
C ALA A 176 -10.01 29.36 -40.85
#